data_AF-A0A7C7PUA4-F1
#
_entry.id   AF-A0A7C7PUA4-F1
#
_cell.length_a   1.000
_cell.length_b   1.000
_cell.length_c   1.000
_cell.angle_alpha   90.00
_cell.angle_beta   90.00
_cell.angle_gamma   90.00
#
_symmetry.space_group_name_H-M   'P 1'
#
loop_
_entity.id
_entity.type
_entity.pdbx_description
1 polymer ?
#
loop_
_entity_poly.entity_id
_entity_poly.type
_entity_poly.pdbx_seq_one_letter_code
_entity_poly.pdbx_strand_id
1 'polypeptide(L)'
;MSGVIEGWEQAPEVLPDGVGRAESSLRRLTIDGQPFFVLKQRGRLPDMAYDHGRLLAQEIQDGAFPEIVSTIARGVNLESDTLSHVAAALYRCYSDRILRHCSDEFKDAVDGLAAGYREGLANPAFSDLEVRDALIAIEVGNIIDAVMRIFQIPG
;
A
#
# COMPACT_ATOMS: atom_id res chain seq x y z
N MET A 1 -28.65 -11.22 12.51
CA MET A 1 -27.58 -11.93 13.22
C MET A 1 -26.46 -10.93 13.42
N SER A 2 -26.09 -10.61 14.65
CA SER A 2 -24.92 -9.77 14.92
C SER A 2 -23.67 -10.61 14.63
N GLY A 3 -22.85 -10.20 13.65
CA GLY A 3 -21.57 -10.85 13.38
C GLY A 3 -20.71 -10.87 14.65
N VAL A 4 -19.96 -11.95 14.86
CA VAL A 4 -19.04 -12.07 15.99
C VAL A 4 -17.83 -11.20 15.66
N ILE A 5 -17.57 -10.17 16.48
CA ILE A 5 -16.38 -9.32 16.37
C ILE A 5 -15.42 -9.74 17.47
N GLU A 6 -14.29 -10.31 17.09
CA GLU A 6 -13.22 -10.71 18.01
C GLU A 6 -12.11 -9.65 18.03
N GLY A 7 -11.38 -9.56 19.16
CA GLY A 7 -10.26 -8.63 19.33
C GLY A 7 -10.64 -7.20 19.77
N TRP A 8 -11.94 -6.86 19.82
CA TRP A 8 -12.37 -5.52 20.24
C TRP A 8 -11.94 -5.15 21.68
N GLU A 9 -11.92 -6.14 22.57
CA GLU A 9 -11.53 -5.96 23.98
C GLU A 9 -10.02 -5.77 24.18
N GLN A 10 -9.19 -6.09 23.18
CA GLN A 10 -7.75 -5.92 23.28
C GLN A 10 -7.39 -4.43 23.24
N ALA A 11 -6.33 -4.04 23.94
CA ALA A 11 -5.81 -2.68 23.79
C ALA A 11 -5.32 -2.45 22.35
N PRO A 12 -5.50 -1.26 21.77
CA PRO A 12 -4.87 -0.92 20.50
C PRO A 12 -3.35 -1.07 20.64
N GLU A 13 -2.71 -1.63 19.62
CA GLU A 13 -1.27 -1.54 19.48
C GLU A 13 -0.89 -0.09 19.16
N VAL A 14 0.15 0.39 19.83
CA VAL A 14 0.76 1.70 19.60
C VAL A 14 2.26 1.50 19.46
N LEU A 15 2.91 2.37 18.71
CA LEU A 15 4.37 2.36 18.63
C LEU A 15 4.97 2.84 19.95
N PRO A 16 6.14 2.31 20.37
CA PRO A 16 6.84 2.80 21.55
C PRO A 16 7.18 4.29 21.45
N ASP A 17 7.32 4.93 22.61
CA ASP A 17 7.73 6.33 22.70
C ASP A 17 9.03 6.59 21.93
N GLY A 18 9.04 7.64 21.11
CA GLY A 18 10.19 8.02 20.28
C GLY A 18 10.39 7.17 19.02
N VAL A 19 9.58 6.13 18.81
CA VAL A 19 9.57 5.34 17.57
C VAL A 19 8.53 5.86 16.58
N GLY A 20 7.31 6.11 17.05
CA GLY A 20 6.25 6.68 16.23
C GLY A 20 6.51 8.15 15.89
N ARG A 21 6.03 8.57 14.72
CA ARG A 21 6.11 9.97 14.24
C ARG A 21 4.76 10.69 14.32
N ALA A 22 3.66 9.95 14.47
CA ALA A 22 2.31 10.48 14.63
C ALA A 22 1.61 9.83 15.83
N GLU A 23 0.42 10.34 16.16
CA GLU A 23 -0.48 9.67 17.12
C GLU A 23 -1.21 8.54 16.38
N SER A 24 -0.60 7.36 16.36
CA SER A 24 -1.12 6.19 15.62
C SER A 24 -1.43 5.01 16.54
N SER A 25 -2.54 4.33 16.26
CA SER A 25 -2.90 3.08 16.93
C SER A 25 -3.58 2.12 15.98
N LEU A 26 -3.33 0.82 16.16
CA LEU A 26 -3.89 -0.25 15.35
C LEU A 26 -4.64 -1.26 16.22
N ARG A 27 -5.87 -1.58 15.84
CA ARG A 27 -6.60 -2.73 16.39
C ARG A 27 -6.69 -3.81 15.32
N ARG A 28 -6.30 -5.02 15.70
CA ARG A 28 -6.48 -6.23 14.89
C ARG A 28 -7.73 -6.93 15.36
N LEU A 29 -8.72 -7.01 14.48
CA LEU A 29 -10.02 -7.62 14.74
C LEU A 29 -10.19 -8.83 13.83
N THR A 30 -11.14 -9.68 14.19
CA THR A 30 -11.66 -10.71 13.29
C THR A 30 -13.17 -10.55 13.21
N ILE A 31 -13.69 -10.41 12.00
CA ILE A 31 -15.13 -10.26 11.72
C ILE A 31 -15.53 -11.42 10.82
N ASP A 32 -16.44 -12.28 11.31
CA ASP A 32 -16.91 -13.47 10.58
C ASP A 32 -15.76 -14.35 10.04
N GLY A 33 -14.70 -14.50 10.85
CA GLY A 33 -13.51 -15.30 10.51
C GLY A 33 -12.51 -14.62 9.56
N GLN A 34 -12.75 -13.36 9.16
CA GLN A 34 -11.86 -12.59 8.30
C GLN A 34 -11.06 -11.55 9.10
N PRO A 35 -9.77 -11.35 8.81
CA PRO A 35 -8.97 -10.31 9.46
C PRO A 35 -9.49 -8.92 9.08
N PHE A 36 -9.65 -8.05 10.08
CA PHE A 36 -10.10 -6.68 9.90
C PHE A 36 -9.26 -5.73 10.75
N PHE A 37 -8.70 -4.68 10.14
CA PHE A 37 -7.75 -3.79 10.78
C PHE A 37 -8.35 -2.39 10.95
N VAL A 38 -8.35 -1.87 12.18
CA VAL A 38 -8.77 -0.49 12.47
C VAL A 38 -7.55 0.33 12.83
N LEU A 39 -7.08 1.11 11.87
CA LEU A 39 -5.98 2.06 12.06
C LEU A 39 -6.56 3.46 12.36
N LYS A 40 -6.16 4.05 13.48
CA LYS A 40 -6.49 5.43 13.86
C LYS A 40 -5.22 6.25 13.90
N GLN A 41 -5.21 7.37 13.20
CA GLN A 41 -4.02 8.20 13.05
C GLN A 41 -4.36 9.68 13.16
N ARG A 42 -3.43 10.44 13.74
CA ARG A 42 -3.46 11.91 13.75
C ARG A 42 -2.05 12.45 13.68
N GLY A 43 -1.81 13.35 12.73
CA GLY A 43 -0.51 13.96 12.52
C GLY A 43 -0.41 14.54 11.12
N ARG A 44 0.81 14.84 10.68
CA ARG A 44 1.08 15.18 9.28
C ARG A 44 1.02 13.91 8.43
N LEU A 45 0.63 14.06 7.16
CA LEU A 45 0.46 12.91 6.27
C LEU A 45 1.72 12.01 6.19
N PRO A 46 2.95 12.54 6.05
CA PRO A 46 4.15 11.70 5.98
C PRO A 46 4.43 10.90 7.25
N ASP A 47 4.15 11.52 8.40
CA ASP A 47 4.38 10.90 9.71
C ASP A 47 3.34 9.79 9.96
N MET A 48 2.08 10.02 9.58
CA MET A 48 1.04 8.99 9.62
C MET A 48 1.38 7.84 8.67
N ALA A 49 1.87 8.13 7.46
CA ALA A 49 2.25 7.09 6.51
C ALA A 49 3.43 6.24 7.03
N TYR A 50 4.41 6.85 7.68
CA TYR A 50 5.48 6.12 8.37
C TYR A 50 4.93 5.18 9.45
N ASP A 51 4.08 5.69 10.35
CA ASP A 51 3.51 4.85 11.41
C ASP A 51 2.61 3.73 10.87
N HIS A 52 1.90 3.98 9.76
CA HIS A 52 1.14 2.97 9.05
C HIS A 52 2.08 1.85 8.61
N GLY A 53 3.15 2.19 7.90
CA GLY A 53 4.16 1.22 7.45
C GLY A 53 4.75 0.42 8.61
N ARG A 54 4.99 1.04 9.78
CA ARG A 54 5.50 0.36 10.98
C ARG A 54 4.49 -0.61 11.58
N LEU A 55 3.26 -0.17 11.81
CA LEU A 55 2.23 -0.93 12.52
C LEU A 55 1.67 -2.10 11.69
N LEU A 56 1.63 -1.94 10.37
CA LEU A 56 1.09 -2.94 9.43
C LEU A 56 2.19 -3.64 8.61
N ALA A 57 3.45 -3.60 9.06
CA ALA A 57 4.58 -4.05 8.24
C ALA A 57 4.44 -5.52 7.82
N GLN A 58 4.00 -6.39 8.73
CA GLN A 58 3.79 -7.80 8.43
C GLN A 58 2.62 -8.00 7.46
N GLU A 59 1.51 -7.29 7.68
CA GLU A 59 0.34 -7.33 6.80
C GLU A 59 0.62 -6.79 5.40
N ILE A 60 1.49 -5.78 5.29
CA ILE A 60 1.99 -5.30 3.99
C ILE A 60 2.78 -6.41 3.32
N GLN A 61 3.72 -7.05 4.04
CA GLN A 61 4.57 -8.09 3.48
C GLN A 61 3.77 -9.31 3.00
N ASP A 62 2.80 -9.75 3.79
CA ASP A 62 2.08 -11.00 3.56
C ASP A 62 0.77 -10.79 2.77
N GLY A 63 0.38 -9.54 2.56
CA GLY A 63 -0.85 -9.14 1.90
C GLY A 63 -0.74 -9.07 0.38
N ALA A 64 -1.24 -7.97 -0.21
CA ALA A 64 -1.31 -7.81 -1.66
C ALA A 64 0.02 -7.41 -2.32
N PHE A 65 1.01 -6.93 -1.55
CA PHE A 65 2.29 -6.45 -2.10
C PHE A 65 3.05 -7.53 -2.89
N PRO A 66 3.21 -8.78 -2.42
CA PRO A 66 3.81 -9.84 -3.23
C PRO A 66 3.18 -9.99 -4.61
N GLU A 67 1.85 -9.93 -4.70
CA GLU A 67 1.12 -10.05 -5.96
C GLU A 67 1.34 -8.83 -6.86
N ILE A 68 1.26 -7.62 -6.28
CA ILE A 68 1.46 -6.37 -7.00
C ILE A 68 2.89 -6.28 -7.54
N VAL A 69 3.90 -6.50 -6.70
CA VAL A 69 5.31 -6.50 -7.09
C VAL A 69 5.59 -7.60 -8.12
N SER A 70 5.03 -8.80 -7.93
CA SER A 70 5.12 -9.87 -8.94
C SER A 70 4.48 -9.49 -10.28
N THR A 71 3.37 -8.75 -10.26
CA THR A 71 2.68 -8.28 -11.47
C THR A 71 3.49 -7.19 -12.18
N ILE A 72 4.06 -6.25 -11.43
CA ILE A 72 4.97 -5.24 -11.97
C ILE A 72 6.21 -5.90 -12.58
N ALA A 73 6.83 -6.84 -11.86
CA ALA A 73 8.04 -7.54 -12.29
C ALA A 73 7.81 -8.42 -13.53
N ARG A 74 6.64 -9.06 -13.64
CA ARG A 74 6.24 -9.85 -14.83
C ARG A 74 5.83 -8.98 -16.02
N GLY A 75 5.55 -7.70 -15.80
CA GLY A 75 4.89 -6.84 -16.79
C GLY A 75 3.42 -7.23 -17.00
N VAL A 76 2.65 -6.34 -17.63
CA VAL A 76 1.27 -6.66 -18.03
C VAL A 76 1.35 -7.70 -19.16
N ASN A 77 1.24 -8.98 -18.82
CA ASN A 77 1.32 -10.06 -19.79
C ASN A 77 0.02 -10.17 -20.57
N LEU A 78 -0.05 -9.45 -21.69
CA LEU A 78 -1.24 -9.37 -22.56
C LEU A 78 -1.19 -10.38 -23.71
N GLU A 79 -0.46 -11.49 -23.54
CA GLU A 79 -0.23 -12.55 -24.56
C GLU A 79 0.41 -12.06 -25.87
N SER A 80 0.89 -10.82 -25.88
CA SER A 80 1.52 -10.14 -27.01
C SER A 80 2.70 -9.32 -26.51
N ASP A 81 3.89 -9.61 -27.04
CA ASP A 81 5.15 -8.94 -26.64
C ASP A 81 5.09 -7.42 -26.84
N THR A 82 4.42 -6.98 -27.91
CA THR A 82 4.23 -5.57 -28.23
C THR A 82 3.29 -4.90 -27.23
N LEU A 83 2.15 -5.53 -26.91
CA LEU A 83 1.20 -4.98 -25.95
C LEU A 83 1.79 -4.96 -24.53
N SER A 84 2.57 -5.98 -24.17
CA SER A 84 3.27 -6.06 -22.89
C SER A 84 4.32 -4.96 -22.75
N HIS A 85 5.09 -4.67 -23.81
CA HIS A 85 6.04 -3.55 -23.84
C HIS A 85 5.34 -2.18 -23.72
N VAL A 86 4.24 -1.98 -24.45
CA VAL A 86 3.48 -0.73 -24.40
C VAL A 86 2.87 -0.52 -23.02
N ALA A 87 2.27 -1.55 -22.43
CA ALA A 87 1.69 -1.48 -21.10
C ALA A 87 2.77 -1.21 -20.03
N ALA A 88 3.93 -1.85 -20.10
CA ALA A 88 5.06 -1.55 -19.21
C ALA A 88 5.58 -0.11 -19.37
N ALA A 89 5.67 0.40 -20.61
CA ALA A 89 6.09 1.77 -20.88
C ALA A 89 5.06 2.80 -20.38
N LEU A 90 3.76 2.52 -20.56
CA LEU A 90 2.67 3.35 -20.04
C LEU A 90 2.68 3.34 -18.51
N TYR A 91 2.81 2.17 -17.88
CA TYR A 91 2.91 2.04 -16.44
C TYR A 91 4.06 2.87 -15.87
N ARG A 92 5.27 2.75 -16.45
CA ARG A 92 6.43 3.55 -16.05
C ARG A 92 6.20 5.05 -16.27
N CYS A 93 5.65 5.42 -17.42
CA CYS A 93 5.34 6.82 -17.75
C CYS A 93 4.34 7.42 -16.76
N TYR A 94 3.25 6.71 -16.45
CA TYR A 94 2.24 7.18 -15.50
C TYR A 94 2.75 7.17 -14.06
N SER A 95 3.55 6.18 -13.66
CA SER A 95 4.19 6.14 -12.34
C SER A 95 5.12 7.33 -12.15
N ASP A 96 6.01 7.58 -13.12
CA ASP A 96 6.87 8.76 -13.16
C ASP A 96 6.07 10.06 -13.13
N ARG A 97 4.95 10.11 -13.86
CA ARG A 97 4.12 11.30 -13.98
C ARG A 97 3.35 11.58 -12.70
N ILE A 98 2.83 10.55 -12.04
CA ILE A 98 2.21 10.66 -10.70
C ILE A 98 3.25 11.23 -9.74
N LEU A 99 4.45 10.66 -9.68
CA LEU A 99 5.52 11.14 -8.81
C LEU A 99 6.02 12.55 -9.15
N ARG A 100 5.98 12.98 -10.42
CA ARG A 100 6.40 14.33 -10.79
C ARG A 100 5.34 15.40 -10.52
N HIS A 101 4.06 15.04 -10.54
CA HIS A 101 2.94 16.00 -10.44
C HIS A 101 2.13 15.90 -9.14
N CYS A 102 2.42 14.94 -8.27
CA CYS A 102 1.89 14.93 -6.92
C CYS A 102 2.55 15.99 -6.04
N SER A 103 1.86 16.36 -4.95
CA SER A 103 2.41 17.26 -3.94
C SER A 103 3.65 16.64 -3.29
N ASP A 104 4.57 17.49 -2.83
CA ASP A 104 5.75 17.00 -2.08
C ASP A 104 5.32 16.25 -0.81
N GLU A 105 4.22 16.67 -0.18
CA GLU A 105 3.64 15.96 0.97
C GLU A 105 3.23 14.52 0.64
N PHE A 106 2.74 14.24 -0.57
CA PHE A 106 2.42 12.88 -0.98
C PHE A 106 3.69 12.05 -1.23
N LYS A 107 4.72 12.63 -1.84
CA LYS A 107 6.01 11.96 -2.06
C LYS A 107 6.66 11.61 -0.72
N ASP A 108 6.66 12.56 0.21
CA ASP A 108 7.17 12.36 1.57
C ASP A 108 6.37 11.27 2.29
N ALA A 109 5.07 11.13 2.03
CA ALA A 109 4.24 10.08 2.61
C ALA A 109 4.52 8.70 2.02
N VAL A 110 4.71 8.59 0.71
CA VAL A 110 5.14 7.34 0.06
C VAL A 110 6.51 6.90 0.60
N ASP A 111 7.44 7.84 0.75
CA ASP A 111 8.75 7.59 1.35
C ASP A 111 8.65 7.24 2.84
N GLY A 112 7.75 7.91 3.57
CA GLY A 112 7.42 7.63 4.95
C GLY A 112 6.96 6.19 5.14
N LEU A 113 5.99 5.73 4.34
CA LEU A 113 5.47 4.37 4.42
C LEU A 113 6.55 3.33 4.13
N ALA A 114 7.36 3.53 3.08
CA ALA A 114 8.46 2.63 2.75
C ALA A 114 9.47 2.50 3.91
N ALA A 115 9.87 3.63 4.49
CA ALA A 115 10.77 3.63 5.65
C ALA A 115 10.12 2.95 6.87
N GLY A 116 8.83 3.20 7.10
CA GLY A 116 8.07 2.60 8.18
C GLY A 116 7.98 1.08 8.06
N TYR A 117 7.68 0.57 6.86
CA TYR A 117 7.66 -0.85 6.54
C TYR A 117 9.03 -1.50 6.80
N ARG A 118 10.10 -0.93 6.24
CA ARG A 118 11.46 -1.47 6.37
C ARG A 118 11.88 -1.56 7.84
N GLU A 119 11.57 -0.54 8.64
CA GLU A 119 11.90 -0.52 10.07
C GLU A 119 10.93 -1.38 10.90
N GLY A 120 9.74 -1.64 10.37
CA GLY A 120 8.68 -2.55 10.83
C GLY A 120 9.15 -3.97 11.12
N LEU A 121 10.08 -4.47 10.32
CA LEU A 121 10.46 -5.88 10.29
C LEU A 121 11.97 -6.05 10.49
N ALA A 122 12.36 -7.15 11.14
CA ALA A 122 13.77 -7.50 11.26
C ALA A 122 14.38 -7.90 9.89
N ASN A 123 13.57 -8.53 9.03
CA ASN A 123 13.97 -9.00 7.70
C ASN A 123 12.86 -8.66 6.68
N PRO A 124 12.77 -7.41 6.21
CA PRO A 124 11.77 -7.02 5.22
C PRO A 124 12.03 -7.72 3.88
N ALA A 125 10.99 -8.30 3.28
CA ALA A 125 11.09 -9.01 2.00
C ALA A 125 11.15 -8.09 0.77
N PHE A 126 10.82 -6.81 0.94
CA PHE A 126 10.74 -5.82 -0.13
C PHE A 126 11.65 -4.65 0.16
N SER A 127 12.28 -4.13 -0.88
CA SER A 127 13.03 -2.88 -0.83
C SER A 127 12.12 -1.66 -0.77
N ASP A 128 12.65 -0.52 -0.31
CA ASP A 128 11.92 0.75 -0.31
C ASP A 128 11.38 1.09 -1.71
N LEU A 129 12.15 0.78 -2.76
CA LEU A 129 11.71 0.98 -4.15
C LEU A 129 10.50 0.13 -4.51
N GLU A 130 10.52 -1.17 -4.18
CA GLU A 130 9.39 -2.08 -4.47
C GLU A 130 8.13 -1.68 -3.70
N VAL A 131 8.27 -1.19 -2.46
CA VAL A 131 7.15 -0.66 -1.68
C VAL A 131 6.56 0.59 -2.34
N ARG A 132 7.41 1.52 -2.78
CA ARG A 132 6.97 2.74 -3.49
C ARG A 132 6.26 2.38 -4.79
N ASP A 133 6.84 1.48 -5.58
CA ASP A 133 6.29 1.03 -6.85
C ASP A 133 4.93 0.34 -6.62
N ALA A 134 4.79 -0.47 -5.58
CA ALA A 134 3.51 -1.12 -5.25
C ALA A 134 2.42 -0.10 -4.85
N LEU A 135 2.76 0.92 -4.06
CA LEU A 135 1.82 2.00 -3.71
C LEU A 135 1.34 2.76 -4.95
N ILE A 136 2.27 3.11 -5.84
CA ILE A 136 1.93 3.79 -7.09
C ILE A 136 1.10 2.88 -7.99
N ALA A 137 1.41 1.58 -8.04
CA ALA A 137 0.65 0.60 -8.81
C ALA A 137 -0.82 0.55 -8.43
N ILE A 138 -1.11 0.61 -7.13
CA ILE A 138 -2.48 0.63 -6.61
C ILE A 138 -3.23 1.86 -7.15
N GLU A 139 -2.60 3.03 -7.11
CA GLU A 139 -3.22 4.26 -7.63
C GLU A 139 -3.39 4.22 -9.15
N VAL A 140 -2.39 3.71 -9.88
CA VAL A 140 -2.48 3.51 -11.32
C VAL A 140 -3.59 2.52 -11.67
N GLY A 141 -3.71 1.41 -10.93
CA GLY A 141 -4.76 0.41 -11.08
C GLY A 141 -6.16 1.02 -10.91
N ASN A 142 -6.36 1.82 -9.85
CA ASN A 142 -7.62 2.54 -9.63
C ASN A 142 -7.98 3.47 -10.80
N ILE A 143 -6.98 4.16 -11.38
CA ILE A 143 -7.19 5.00 -12.57
C ILE A 143 -7.57 4.15 -13.78
N ILE A 144 -6.86 3.05 -14.02
CA ILE A 144 -7.14 2.13 -15.15
C ILE A 144 -8.56 1.56 -15.03
N ASP A 145 -8.95 1.08 -13.85
CA ASP A 145 -10.29 0.56 -13.60
C ASP A 145 -11.37 1.62 -13.85
N ALA A 146 -11.14 2.85 -13.40
CA ALA A 146 -12.06 3.96 -13.65
C ALA A 146 -12.19 4.27 -15.16
N VAL A 147 -11.08 4.31 -15.88
CA VAL A 147 -11.06 4.52 -17.34
C VAL A 147 -11.77 3.38 -18.06
N MET A 148 -11.47 2.12 -17.74
CA MET A 148 -12.12 0.96 -18.35
C MET A 148 -13.64 0.98 -18.16
N ARG A 149 -14.12 1.34 -16.96
CA ARG A 149 -15.55 1.51 -16.68
C ARG A 149 -16.19 2.63 -17.49
N ILE A 150 -15.55 3.81 -17.55
CA ILE A 150 -16.10 4.97 -18.27
C ILE A 150 -16.18 4.69 -19.77
N PHE A 151 -15.16 4.07 -20.34
CA PHE A 151 -15.06 3.82 -21.79
C PHE A 151 -15.60 2.46 -22.23
N GLN A 152 -16.15 1.65 -21.31
CA GLN A 152 -16.70 0.32 -21.57
C GLN A 152 -15.72 -0.59 -22.34
N ILE A 153 -14.44 -0.50 -22.03
CA ILE A 153 -13.41 -1.35 -22.64
C ILE A 153 -13.58 -2.76 -22.05
N PRO A 154 -13.73 -3.82 -22.87
CA PRO A 154 -13.83 -5.19 -22.36
C PRO A 154 -12.58 -5.56 -21.57
N GLY A 155 -12.77 -6.13 -20.38
CA GLY A 155 -11.69 -6.71 -19.56
C GLY A 155 -11.34 -8.13 -19.96
#